data_AF-A0A6C0HLT8-F1
#
_entry.id   AF-A0A6C0HLT8-F1
#
_cell.length_a   1.000
_cell.length_b   1.000
_cell.length_c   1.000
_cell.angle_alpha   90.00
_cell.angle_beta   90.00
_cell.angle_gamma   90.00
#
_symmetry.space_group_name_H-M   'P 1'
#
loop_
_entity.id
_entity.type
_entity.pdbx_description
1 polymer ?
#
loop_
_entity_poly.entity_id
_entity_poly.type
_entity_poly.pdbx_seq_one_letter_code
_entity_poly.pdbx_strand_id
1 'polypeptide(L)'
;MAYNNEYIVHGTHEKNIIRILKKNALEAEPPAKYKTMLINSKPKQIFTQLLYKDIPNQHKYIPHWGSIAIIFSTKLLQDYPFYSVPVGGFKSSFSRAFSAKHSAKHSKTLTNKSNNTTNNIIIKSEFGNLLRMPNLTKLKNYINKTCLNYSSFMGKIAYMHSHEILFNHDIPLDKYCVAIIGNPGVKSPKLAQLCKDHNIPYSERSRRIGSGINNFINFIDKVKEKEKEKEKEKEKSAL
;
A
#
# COMPACT_ATOMS: atom_id res chain seq x y z
N MET A 1 -13.40 -14.00 -14.02
CA MET A 1 -12.25 -13.08 -14.06
C MET A 1 -11.40 -13.34 -12.82
N ALA A 2 -10.14 -13.71 -13.01
CA ALA A 2 -9.24 -14.10 -11.91
C ALA A 2 -9.09 -12.95 -10.92
N TYR A 3 -9.26 -13.23 -9.62
CA TYR A 3 -8.96 -12.27 -8.57
C TYR A 3 -7.45 -12.03 -8.59
N ASN A 4 -7.05 -10.88 -9.14
CA ASN A 4 -5.66 -10.51 -9.33
C ASN A 4 -4.90 -10.61 -7.99
N ASN A 5 -3.74 -11.28 -8.01
CA ASN A 5 -2.84 -11.48 -6.87
C ASN A 5 -2.12 -10.17 -6.49
N GLU A 6 -2.91 -9.14 -6.23
CA GLU A 6 -2.46 -7.76 -6.06
C GLU A 6 -3.16 -7.13 -4.85
N TYR A 7 -2.38 -6.45 -4.04
CA TYR A 7 -2.86 -5.84 -2.80
C TYR A 7 -2.32 -4.43 -2.65
N ILE A 8 -3.07 -3.58 -1.96
CA ILE A 8 -2.57 -2.30 -1.47
C ILE A 8 -2.21 -2.47 0.01
N VAL A 9 -1.00 -2.08 0.40
CA VAL A 9 -0.47 -2.31 1.74
C VAL A 9 -0.20 -0.97 2.41
N HIS A 10 -0.71 -0.81 3.64
CA HIS A 10 -0.41 0.32 4.51
C HIS A 10 0.32 -0.17 5.76
N GLY A 11 1.59 0.23 5.92
CA GLY A 11 2.36 -0.06 7.13
C GLY A 11 2.11 0.97 8.22
N THR A 12 1.88 0.53 9.46
CA THR A 12 1.65 1.42 10.60
C THR A 12 2.09 0.79 11.93
N HIS A 13 1.87 1.52 13.03
CA HIS A 13 2.11 1.04 14.38
C HIS A 13 0.83 0.52 15.04
N GLU A 14 0.96 -0.40 16.00
CA GLU A 14 -0.17 -1.02 16.72
C GLU A 14 -1.15 0.01 17.32
N LYS A 15 -0.61 1.07 17.94
CA LYS A 15 -1.44 2.13 18.55
C LYS A 15 -2.32 2.83 17.53
N ASN A 16 -1.87 2.95 16.28
CA ASN A 16 -2.64 3.57 15.22
C ASN A 16 -3.74 2.64 14.73
N ILE A 17 -3.45 1.35 14.52
CA ILE A 17 -4.48 0.40 14.07
C ILE A 17 -5.61 0.25 15.08
N ILE A 18 -5.31 0.29 16.39
CA ILE A 18 -6.35 0.30 17.43
C ILE A 18 -7.26 1.53 17.31
N ARG A 19 -6.69 2.71 17.01
CA ARG A 19 -7.49 3.93 16.80
C ARG A 19 -8.34 3.84 15.54
N ILE A 20 -7.77 3.32 14.46
CA ILE A 20 -8.44 3.11 13.17
C ILE A 20 -9.63 2.15 13.35
N LEU A 21 -9.41 1.00 14.00
CA LEU A 21 -10.45 -0.01 14.23
C LEU A 21 -11.59 0.55 15.08
N LYS A 22 -11.29 1.26 16.18
CA LYS A 22 -12.33 1.93 17.00
C LYS A 22 -13.22 2.89 16.22
N LYS A 23 -12.73 3.45 15.12
CA LYS A 23 -13.47 4.35 14.23
C LYS A 23 -14.02 3.65 12.99
N ASN A 24 -13.64 2.39 12.79
CA ASN A 24 -13.86 1.58 11.60
C ASN A 24 -13.42 2.23 10.27
N ALA A 25 -12.46 3.16 10.33
CA ALA A 25 -12.04 3.92 9.16
C ALA A 25 -10.56 4.30 9.28
N LEU A 26 -9.84 4.17 8.17
CA LEU A 26 -8.51 4.72 8.07
C LEU A 26 -8.61 6.23 7.89
N GLU A 27 -8.63 6.94 9.02
CA GLU A 27 -8.51 8.39 9.06
C GLU A 27 -7.05 8.80 9.03
N ALA A 28 -6.74 9.80 8.23
CA ALA A 28 -5.50 10.54 8.34
C ALA A 28 -5.81 12.02 8.28
N GLU A 29 -5.75 12.71 9.43
CA GLU A 29 -5.42 14.13 9.36
C GLU A 29 -3.94 14.23 9.00
N PRO A 30 -3.57 14.87 7.87
CA PRO A 30 -2.17 15.09 7.58
C PRO A 30 -1.57 15.96 8.70
N PRO A 31 -0.34 15.67 9.18
CA PRO A 31 0.42 16.58 10.03
C PRO A 31 0.35 18.00 9.48
N ALA A 32 0.31 19.02 10.34
CA ALA A 32 0.04 20.41 9.92
C ALA A 32 0.90 20.89 8.73
N LYS A 33 2.17 20.45 8.63
CA LYS A 33 3.10 20.72 7.53
C LYS A 33 2.68 20.19 6.14
N TYR A 34 1.67 19.33 6.08
CA TYR A 34 1.17 18.64 4.89
C TYR A 34 -0.25 19.10 4.50
N LYS A 35 -0.83 20.10 5.18
CA LYS A 35 -2.21 20.57 4.94
C LYS A 35 -2.41 21.33 3.61
N THR A 36 -1.35 21.80 2.95
CA THR A 36 -1.39 22.59 1.69
C THR A 36 -1.34 21.75 0.41
N MET A 37 -1.58 20.44 0.50
CA MET A 37 -1.09 19.46 -0.48
C MET A 37 -2.05 19.09 -1.63
N LEU A 38 -3.33 19.42 -1.63
CA LEU A 38 -4.19 19.22 -2.81
C LEU A 38 -5.04 20.46 -3.07
N ILE A 39 -5.14 20.83 -4.35
CA ILE A 39 -5.75 22.09 -4.84
C ILE A 39 -7.24 22.18 -4.46
N ASN A 40 -7.88 21.04 -4.19
CA ASN A 40 -9.30 20.99 -3.84
C ASN A 40 -9.52 20.18 -2.57
N SER A 41 -9.89 20.87 -1.49
CA SER A 41 -10.35 20.36 -0.17
C SER A 41 -9.31 19.62 0.70
N LYS A 42 -9.42 19.78 2.02
CA LYS A 42 -8.50 19.26 3.06
C LYS A 42 -8.15 17.79 2.80
N PRO A 43 -6.92 17.48 2.35
CA PRO A 43 -6.67 16.14 1.91
C PRO A 43 -6.45 15.19 3.08
N LYS A 44 -7.24 14.12 3.16
CA LYS A 44 -6.89 12.97 4.01
C LYS A 44 -5.78 12.22 3.29
N GLN A 45 -4.72 11.83 3.98
CA GLN A 45 -3.53 11.30 3.33
C GLN A 45 -3.09 9.97 3.91
N ILE A 46 -3.25 8.91 3.14
CA ILE A 46 -2.80 7.58 3.51
C ILE A 46 -1.75 7.15 2.51
N PHE A 47 -0.51 6.98 2.97
CA PHE A 47 0.57 6.45 2.15
C PHE A 47 0.46 4.93 2.10
N THR A 48 0.28 4.38 0.92
CA THR A 48 0.15 2.94 0.70
C THR A 48 1.02 2.49 -0.48
N GLN A 49 1.21 1.18 -0.61
CA GLN A 49 2.06 0.57 -1.63
C GLN A 49 1.30 -0.56 -2.34
N LEU A 50 1.41 -0.65 -3.67
CA LEU A 50 0.99 -1.81 -4.46
C LEU A 50 1.97 -2.97 -4.27
N LEU A 51 1.39 -4.13 -4.05
CA LEU A 51 2.04 -5.42 -3.93
C LEU A 51 1.48 -6.35 -5.00
N TYR A 52 2.30 -7.07 -5.76
CA TYR A 52 1.84 -8.03 -6.78
C TYR A 52 2.81 -9.21 -6.96
N LYS A 53 2.32 -10.34 -7.47
CA LYS A 53 3.14 -11.55 -7.69
C LYS A 53 4.17 -11.36 -8.80
N ASP A 54 5.16 -12.25 -8.82
CA ASP A 54 6.16 -12.38 -9.88
C ASP A 54 7.05 -11.14 -10.07
N ILE A 55 7.30 -10.42 -8.98
CA ILE A 55 8.27 -9.32 -8.98
C ILE A 55 9.70 -9.91 -9.16
N PRO A 56 10.48 -9.44 -10.15
CA PRO A 56 11.86 -9.89 -10.35
C PRO A 56 12.74 -9.62 -9.12
N ASN A 57 13.69 -10.52 -8.84
CA ASN A 57 14.63 -10.42 -7.71
C ASN A 57 13.98 -10.30 -6.32
N GLN A 58 12.68 -10.55 -6.19
CA GLN A 58 11.91 -10.34 -4.95
C GLN A 58 12.49 -11.03 -3.70
N HIS A 59 13.16 -12.17 -3.87
CA HIS A 59 13.73 -12.99 -2.79
C HIS A 59 14.83 -12.25 -1.99
N LYS A 60 15.44 -11.21 -2.59
CA LYS A 60 16.47 -10.37 -1.95
C LYS A 60 15.89 -9.34 -0.98
N TYR A 61 14.56 -9.23 -0.91
CA TYR A 61 13.87 -8.16 -0.21
C TYR A 61 13.09 -8.69 0.99
N ILE A 62 13.22 -8.00 2.12
CA ILE A 62 12.42 -8.26 3.31
C ILE A 62 11.35 -7.17 3.38
N PRO A 63 10.06 -7.54 3.40
CA PRO A 63 9.02 -6.55 3.59
C PRO A 63 9.15 -5.83 4.93
N HIS A 64 9.30 -4.51 4.87
CA HIS A 64 9.37 -3.64 6.03
C HIS A 64 8.18 -2.67 6.04
N TRP A 65 7.14 -3.07 6.77
CA TRP A 65 6.06 -2.23 7.28
C TRP A 65 6.21 -2.19 8.80
N GLY A 66 5.84 -1.10 9.47
CA GLY A 66 6.11 -0.80 10.89
C GLY A 66 5.99 -1.98 11.87
N SER A 67 4.97 -2.00 12.72
CA SER A 67 4.67 -3.19 13.54
C SER A 67 3.51 -4.00 12.97
N ILE A 68 2.65 -3.35 12.18
CA ILE A 68 1.42 -3.89 11.60
C ILE A 68 1.32 -3.45 10.13
N ALA A 69 0.74 -4.30 9.29
CA ALA A 69 0.30 -3.97 7.93
C ALA A 69 -1.23 -4.11 7.82
N ILE A 70 -1.89 -3.11 7.23
CA ILE A 70 -3.26 -3.22 6.76
C ILE A 70 -3.22 -3.59 5.29
N ILE A 71 -3.92 -4.65 4.91
CA ILE A 71 -3.96 -5.18 3.54
C ILE A 71 -5.31 -4.82 2.95
N PHE A 72 -5.29 -4.03 1.88
CA PHE A 72 -6.47 -3.58 1.15
C PHE A 72 -6.58 -4.29 -0.20
N SER A 73 -7.82 -4.50 -0.64
CA SER A 73 -8.12 -4.89 -2.02
C SER A 73 -7.76 -3.77 -2.99
N THR A 74 -7.29 -4.11 -4.19
CA THR A 74 -7.05 -3.12 -5.26
C THR A 74 -8.32 -2.46 -5.81
N LYS A 75 -9.52 -2.95 -5.47
CA LYS A 75 -10.80 -2.29 -5.77
C LYS A 75 -10.86 -0.84 -5.27
N LEU A 76 -10.16 -0.54 -4.19
CA LEU A 76 -9.92 0.81 -3.68
C LEU A 76 -9.45 1.80 -4.76
N LEU A 77 -8.64 1.36 -5.73
CA LEU A 77 -8.16 2.20 -6.83
C LEU A 77 -9.25 2.56 -7.85
N GLN A 78 -10.35 1.83 -7.89
CA GLN A 78 -11.52 2.19 -8.70
C GLN A 78 -12.32 3.26 -7.99
N ASP A 79 -12.59 3.05 -6.71
CA ASP A 79 -13.59 3.83 -5.99
C ASP A 79 -13.07 5.21 -5.59
N TYR A 80 -11.77 5.37 -5.37
CA TYR A 80 -11.19 6.61 -4.83
C TYR A 80 -10.26 7.33 -5.80
N PRO A 81 -10.22 8.68 -5.73
CA PRO A 81 -9.12 9.44 -6.28
C PRO A 81 -7.79 8.97 -5.70
N PHE A 82 -6.81 8.76 -6.58
CA PHE A 82 -5.48 8.37 -6.16
C PHE A 82 -4.37 8.93 -7.05
N TYR A 83 -3.18 9.03 -6.45
CA TYR A 83 -1.96 9.40 -7.14
C TYR A 83 -0.89 8.39 -6.78
N SER A 84 -0.15 7.90 -7.77
CA SER A 84 1.03 7.07 -7.58
C SER A 84 2.28 7.82 -8.00
N VAL A 85 3.26 7.91 -7.11
CA VAL A 85 4.57 8.56 -7.35
C VAL A 85 5.70 7.68 -6.83
N PRO A 86 6.97 7.87 -7.25
CA PRO A 86 8.12 7.30 -6.58
C PRO A 86 8.20 7.65 -5.08
N VAL A 87 8.73 6.78 -4.20
CA VAL A 87 8.97 7.15 -2.77
C VAL A 87 9.85 8.37 -2.67
N GLY A 88 9.47 9.29 -1.77
CA GLY A 88 10.13 10.60 -1.63
C GLY A 88 9.83 11.56 -2.78
N GLY A 89 9.01 11.13 -3.76
CA GLY A 89 8.45 11.98 -4.81
C GLY A 89 7.52 13.05 -4.23
N PHE A 90 6.86 12.75 -3.11
CA PHE A 90 6.30 13.75 -2.22
C PHE A 90 7.40 14.32 -1.32
N LYS A 91 8.18 15.28 -1.83
CA LYS A 91 8.99 16.16 -0.96
C LYS A 91 8.06 16.96 -0.03
N SER A 92 8.60 17.87 0.76
CA SER A 92 7.91 18.69 1.79
C SER A 92 6.53 19.30 1.40
N SER A 93 6.14 19.35 0.12
CA SER A 93 4.79 19.62 -0.36
C SER A 93 4.46 18.92 -1.71
N PHE A 94 3.19 18.57 -1.95
CA PHE A 94 2.68 18.05 -3.24
C PHE A 94 2.80 19.09 -4.35
N SER A 95 2.53 20.38 -4.10
CA SER A 95 2.66 21.43 -5.12
C SER A 95 4.03 21.42 -5.81
N ARG A 96 5.11 21.07 -5.08
CA ARG A 96 6.46 20.90 -5.63
C ARG A 96 6.62 19.67 -6.53
N ALA A 97 5.90 18.58 -6.27
CA ALA A 97 5.88 17.39 -7.12
C ALA A 97 5.10 17.62 -8.44
N PHE A 98 4.17 18.59 -8.45
CA PHE A 98 3.32 18.94 -9.60
C PHE A 98 3.76 20.24 -10.31
N SER A 99 4.68 21.03 -9.75
CA SER A 99 5.15 22.28 -10.35
C SER A 99 6.28 22.03 -11.36
N ALA A 100 6.02 22.29 -12.65
CA ALA A 100 6.96 22.14 -13.75
C ALA A 100 8.27 22.96 -13.63
N LYS A 101 8.31 23.99 -12.76
CA LYS A 101 9.41 24.97 -12.69
C LYS A 101 10.66 24.55 -11.90
N HIS A 102 10.62 23.49 -11.10
CA HIS A 102 11.79 23.05 -10.31
C HIS A 102 12.65 21.96 -10.96
N SER A 103 12.24 21.44 -12.12
CA SER A 103 12.91 20.33 -12.83
C SER A 103 14.20 20.72 -13.56
N ALA A 104 14.51 22.03 -13.69
CA ALA A 104 15.62 22.50 -14.50
C ALA A 104 16.93 22.77 -13.74
N LYS A 105 16.91 22.88 -12.39
CA LYS A 105 18.08 23.41 -11.65
C LYS A 105 18.98 22.36 -10.98
N HIS A 106 18.60 21.07 -10.96
CA HIS A 106 19.42 20.01 -10.36
C HIS A 106 19.79 18.85 -11.31
N SER A 107 19.49 18.95 -12.61
CA SER A 107 19.98 18.01 -13.62
C SER A 107 21.23 18.58 -14.29
N LYS A 108 22.38 18.52 -13.61
CA LYS A 108 23.69 18.78 -14.23
C LYS A 108 24.63 17.59 -14.25
N THR A 109 24.20 16.42 -13.79
CA THR A 109 24.96 15.18 -13.88
C THR A 109 24.02 14.01 -14.03
N LEU A 110 23.58 13.76 -15.27
CA LEU A 110 23.19 12.46 -15.81
C LEU A 110 22.76 12.70 -17.27
N THR A 111 23.76 12.97 -18.11
CA THR A 111 23.63 12.90 -19.55
C THR A 111 23.51 11.44 -19.96
N ASN A 112 22.29 11.02 -20.34
CA ASN A 112 22.09 10.37 -21.63
C ASN A 112 20.59 10.34 -21.99
N LYS A 113 20.32 11.00 -23.13
CA LYS A 113 19.09 11.11 -23.93
C LYS A 113 18.04 10.00 -23.71
N SER A 114 16.85 10.40 -23.23
CA SER A 114 15.56 10.12 -23.90
C SER A 114 14.40 10.84 -23.19
N ASN A 115 13.56 11.50 -23.99
CA ASN A 115 12.52 12.48 -23.69
C ASN A 115 11.44 12.05 -22.66
N ASN A 116 11.32 12.81 -21.55
CA ASN A 116 10.09 13.29 -20.89
C ASN A 116 10.34 13.60 -19.39
N THR A 117 10.90 14.77 -19.11
CA THR A 117 11.01 15.34 -17.75
C THR A 117 9.72 16.03 -17.29
N THR A 118 8.59 15.33 -17.39
CA THR A 118 7.30 15.76 -16.83
C THR A 118 6.82 14.76 -15.79
N ASN A 119 6.66 15.25 -14.56
CA ASN A 119 5.84 14.69 -13.48
C ASN A 119 6.35 13.39 -12.84
N ASN A 120 6.69 13.47 -11.55
CA ASN A 120 6.92 12.30 -10.69
C ASN A 120 5.66 11.43 -10.48
N ILE A 121 4.61 11.59 -11.30
CA ILE A 121 3.34 10.88 -11.18
C ILE A 121 3.33 9.76 -12.21
N ILE A 122 3.32 8.53 -11.71
CA ILE A 122 3.32 7.31 -12.51
C ILE A 122 1.91 7.05 -13.05
N ILE A 123 0.88 7.21 -12.21
CA ILE A 123 -0.55 7.09 -12.54
C ILE A 123 -1.34 8.07 -11.66
N LYS A 124 -2.42 8.66 -12.19
CA LYS A 124 -3.39 9.44 -11.42
C LYS A 124 -4.84 9.10 -11.80
N SER A 125 -5.73 9.12 -10.82
CA SER A 125 -7.19 9.13 -10.97
C SER A 125 -7.71 10.26 -10.08
N GLU A 126 -8.31 11.29 -10.67
CA GLU A 126 -8.68 12.52 -9.93
C GLU A 126 -10.08 12.42 -9.31
N PHE A 127 -10.93 11.53 -9.82
CA PHE A 127 -12.36 11.51 -9.49
C PHE A 127 -12.83 10.22 -8.82
N GLY A 128 -12.04 9.13 -8.84
CA GLY A 128 -12.49 7.82 -8.36
C GLY A 128 -13.66 7.28 -9.18
N ASN A 129 -14.48 6.42 -8.58
CA ASN A 129 -15.66 5.77 -9.18
C ASN A 129 -15.46 5.27 -10.62
N LEU A 130 -14.33 4.62 -10.88
CA LEU A 130 -13.97 4.14 -12.20
C LEU A 130 -14.81 2.91 -12.58
N LEU A 131 -15.44 2.95 -13.75
CA LEU A 131 -16.20 1.80 -14.32
C LEU A 131 -15.37 0.53 -14.48
N ARG A 132 -14.03 0.66 -14.56
CA ARG A 132 -13.08 -0.45 -14.69
C ARG A 132 -11.81 -0.18 -13.89
N MET A 133 -11.11 -1.24 -13.53
CA MET A 133 -9.80 -1.15 -12.86
C MET A 133 -8.83 -0.30 -13.70
N PRO A 134 -8.06 0.62 -13.08
CA PRO A 134 -7.03 1.36 -13.80
C PRO A 134 -5.95 0.41 -14.32
N ASN A 135 -5.38 0.72 -15.49
CA ASN A 135 -4.28 -0.06 -16.05
C ASN A 135 -2.98 0.20 -15.25
N LEU A 136 -2.53 -0.82 -14.51
CA LEU A 136 -1.36 -0.73 -13.63
C LEU A 136 -0.02 -1.04 -14.32
N THR A 137 0.02 -1.30 -15.63
CA THR A 137 1.23 -1.73 -16.34
C THR A 137 2.38 -0.74 -16.19
N LYS A 138 2.12 0.57 -16.29
CA LYS A 138 3.17 1.60 -16.09
C LYS A 138 3.77 1.55 -14.68
N LEU A 139 2.92 1.34 -13.68
CA LEU A 139 3.34 1.24 -12.28
C LEU A 139 4.16 -0.03 -12.03
N LYS A 140 3.70 -1.18 -12.52
CA LYS A 140 4.44 -2.45 -12.41
C LYS A 140 5.80 -2.39 -13.11
N ASN A 141 5.87 -1.78 -14.30
CA ASN A 141 7.13 -1.61 -15.02
C ASN A 141 8.13 -0.75 -14.22
N TYR A 142 7.64 0.31 -13.57
CA TYR A 142 8.47 1.13 -12.69
C TYR A 142 9.01 0.33 -11.49
N ILE A 143 8.14 -0.43 -10.83
CA ILE A 143 8.52 -1.29 -9.68
C ILE A 143 9.53 -2.35 -10.12
N ASN A 144 9.25 -3.08 -11.21
CA ASN A 144 10.16 -4.09 -11.76
C ASN A 144 11.55 -3.52 -12.08
N LYS A 145 11.61 -2.37 -12.77
CA LYS A 145 12.88 -1.70 -13.09
C LYS A 145 13.65 -1.33 -11.83
N THR A 146 12.95 -0.87 -10.78
CA THR A 146 13.55 -0.55 -9.49
C THR A 146 14.13 -1.81 -8.82
N CYS A 147 13.38 -2.92 -8.80
CA CYS A 147 13.82 -4.17 -8.20
C CYS A 147 15.03 -4.81 -8.90
N LEU A 148 15.21 -4.57 -10.20
CA LEU A 148 16.37 -5.04 -10.98
C LEU A 148 17.64 -4.23 -10.69
N ASN A 149 17.51 -2.93 -10.43
CA ASN A 149 18.64 -1.99 -10.39
C ASN A 149 19.26 -1.78 -8.99
N TYR A 150 18.58 -2.16 -7.91
CA TYR A 150 19.10 -1.99 -6.55
C TYR A 150 19.90 -3.23 -6.09
N SER A 151 21.21 -3.05 -5.85
CA SER A 151 22.16 -4.12 -5.48
C SER A 151 22.86 -3.94 -4.12
N SER A 152 22.56 -2.89 -3.34
CA SER A 152 23.29 -2.56 -2.09
C SER A 152 22.61 -3.05 -0.81
N PHE A 153 23.36 -3.08 0.30
CA PHE A 153 22.99 -3.64 1.61
C PHE A 153 21.75 -2.99 2.27
N MET A 154 21.52 -1.68 2.07
CA MET A 154 20.27 -0.98 2.44
C MET A 154 19.06 -1.45 1.60
N GLY A 155 19.29 -2.15 0.49
CA GLY A 155 18.29 -2.79 -0.36
C GLY A 155 17.68 -4.06 0.23
N LYS A 156 18.24 -4.63 1.31
CA LYS A 156 17.64 -5.81 1.99
C LYS A 156 16.50 -5.44 2.95
N ILE A 157 16.54 -4.23 3.52
CA ILE A 157 15.54 -3.65 4.45
C ILE A 157 15.03 -2.34 3.85
N ALA A 158 14.73 -2.34 2.55
CA ALA A 158 14.12 -1.17 1.93
C ALA A 158 12.61 -1.26 2.12
N TYR A 159 11.99 -0.18 2.64
CA TYR A 159 10.56 0.08 2.48
C TYR A 159 10.20 -0.23 1.02
N MET A 160 9.52 -1.36 0.79
CA MET A 160 9.55 -2.03 -0.50
C MET A 160 9.20 -1.08 -1.65
N HIS A 161 10.21 -0.82 -2.49
CA HIS A 161 10.19 -0.29 -3.85
C HIS A 161 9.15 0.78 -4.13
N SER A 162 9.38 1.86 -3.41
CA SER A 162 9.36 3.22 -3.90
C SER A 162 8.19 3.63 -4.77
N HIS A 163 6.97 3.35 -4.34
CA HIS A 163 5.86 4.17 -4.78
C HIS A 163 4.86 4.40 -3.67
N GLU A 164 4.32 5.61 -3.64
CA GLU A 164 3.34 6.03 -2.66
C GLU A 164 2.02 6.22 -3.40
N ILE A 165 1.01 5.45 -3.01
CA ILE A 165 -0.37 5.65 -3.44
C ILE A 165 -1.07 6.44 -2.35
N LEU A 166 -1.54 7.63 -2.73
CA LEU A 166 -2.32 8.51 -1.87
C LEU A 166 -3.80 8.37 -2.17
N PHE A 167 -4.64 8.26 -1.13
CA PHE A 167 -6.09 8.39 -1.22
C PHE A 167 -6.56 9.64 -0.50
N ASN A 168 -7.54 10.34 -1.08
CA ASN A 168 -8.03 11.63 -0.58
C ASN A 168 -9.31 11.54 0.29
N HIS A 169 -9.57 10.41 0.93
CA HIS A 169 -10.79 10.15 1.69
C HIS A 169 -10.53 9.13 2.81
N ASP A 170 -11.48 9.02 3.75
CA ASP A 170 -11.49 7.89 4.68
C ASP A 170 -11.71 6.59 3.91
N ILE A 171 -10.94 5.57 4.26
CA ILE A 171 -11.10 4.24 3.70
C ILE A 171 -11.84 3.39 4.74
N PRO A 172 -13.11 3.00 4.48
CA PRO A 172 -13.87 2.14 5.37
C PRO A 172 -13.25 0.74 5.34
N LEU A 173 -12.96 0.19 6.53
CA LEU A 173 -12.22 -1.06 6.63
C LEU A 173 -13.07 -2.27 6.24
N ASP A 174 -14.33 -2.30 6.62
CA ASP A 174 -15.30 -3.34 6.27
C ASP A 174 -15.44 -3.58 4.76
N LYS A 175 -15.28 -2.54 3.94
CA LYS A 175 -15.41 -2.64 2.48
C LYS A 175 -14.13 -3.09 1.78
N TYR A 176 -12.96 -2.65 2.24
CA TYR A 176 -11.70 -2.82 1.49
C TYR A 176 -10.62 -3.61 2.21
N CYS A 177 -10.69 -3.75 3.53
CA CYS A 177 -9.69 -4.46 4.30
C CYS A 177 -9.83 -5.96 4.05
N VAL A 178 -8.78 -6.55 3.50
CA VAL A 178 -8.65 -7.99 3.30
C VAL A 178 -8.15 -8.66 4.58
N ALA A 179 -7.16 -8.06 5.24
CA ALA A 179 -6.58 -8.58 6.47
C ALA A 179 -5.72 -7.52 7.18
N ILE A 180 -5.50 -7.71 8.46
CA ILE A 180 -4.47 -7.03 9.25
C ILE A 180 -3.40 -8.05 9.60
N ILE A 181 -2.14 -7.72 9.31
CA ILE A 181 -0.99 -8.61 9.53
C ILE A 181 -0.02 -7.99 10.53
N GLY A 182 0.23 -8.70 11.63
CA GLY A 182 1.26 -8.32 12.61
C GLY A 182 2.63 -8.85 12.23
N ASN A 183 3.69 -8.07 12.51
CA ASN A 183 5.06 -8.55 12.41
C ASN A 183 5.36 -9.65 13.45
N PRO A 184 6.37 -10.51 13.20
CA PRO A 184 6.71 -11.57 14.13
C PRO A 184 7.00 -11.04 15.53
N GLY A 185 6.33 -11.59 16.54
CA GLY A 185 6.51 -11.20 17.94
C GLY A 185 5.64 -10.02 18.39
N VAL A 186 4.86 -9.41 17.49
CA VAL A 186 3.78 -8.49 17.88
C VAL A 186 2.59 -9.32 18.36
N LYS A 187 2.66 -9.78 19.61
CA LYS A 187 1.52 -10.44 20.27
C LYS A 187 0.60 -9.37 20.83
N SER A 188 -0.54 -9.15 20.18
CA SER A 188 -1.54 -8.20 20.66
C SER A 188 -2.92 -8.85 20.74
N PRO A 189 -3.26 -9.47 21.90
CA PRO A 189 -4.59 -10.02 22.15
C PRO A 189 -5.69 -8.97 21.97
N LYS A 190 -5.39 -7.72 22.35
CA LYS A 190 -6.28 -6.58 22.17
C LYS A 190 -6.57 -6.30 20.70
N LEU A 191 -5.54 -6.30 19.85
CA LEU A 191 -5.73 -6.10 18.42
C LEU A 191 -6.50 -7.27 17.80
N ALA A 192 -6.17 -8.50 18.17
CA ALA A 192 -6.87 -9.70 17.68
C ALA A 192 -8.36 -9.65 18.03
N GLN A 193 -8.71 -9.25 19.25
CA GLN A 193 -10.11 -9.10 19.67
C GLN A 193 -10.81 -8.00 18.88
N LEU A 194 -10.20 -6.81 18.74
CA LEU A 194 -10.79 -5.72 17.95
C LEU A 194 -11.01 -6.13 16.48
N CYS A 195 -10.04 -6.82 15.87
CA CYS A 195 -10.21 -7.33 14.51
C CYS A 195 -11.41 -8.29 14.44
N LYS A 196 -11.57 -9.18 15.41
CA LYS A 196 -12.73 -10.09 15.50
C LYS A 196 -14.04 -9.31 15.63
N ASP A 197 -14.10 -8.30 16.49
CA ASP A 197 -15.31 -7.48 16.69
C ASP A 197 -15.74 -6.75 15.40
N HIS A 198 -14.77 -6.42 14.54
CA HIS A 198 -15.00 -5.79 13.24
C HIS A 198 -15.09 -6.78 12.06
N ASN A 199 -15.07 -8.09 12.32
CA ASN A 199 -15.02 -9.14 11.29
C ASN A 199 -13.85 -8.97 10.29
N ILE A 200 -12.70 -8.50 10.77
CA ILE A 200 -11.49 -8.32 9.97
C ILE A 200 -10.53 -9.48 10.26
N PRO A 201 -10.04 -10.19 9.22
CA PRO A 201 -9.03 -11.22 9.40
C PRO A 201 -7.75 -10.67 10.03
N TYR A 202 -7.28 -11.30 11.10
CA TYR A 202 -6.01 -10.96 11.74
C TYR A 202 -5.08 -12.16 11.75
N SER A 203 -3.82 -11.94 11.37
CA SER A 203 -2.79 -12.97 11.44
C SER A 203 -1.43 -12.40 11.80
N GLU A 204 -0.65 -13.18 12.54
CA GLU A 204 0.73 -12.84 12.85
C GLU A 204 1.65 -13.57 11.88
N ARG A 205 2.50 -12.81 11.20
CA ARG A 205 3.54 -13.40 10.36
C ARG A 205 4.54 -14.11 11.26
N SER A 206 4.85 -15.36 10.94
CA SER A 206 5.94 -16.06 11.63
C SER A 206 7.30 -15.50 11.18
N ARG A 207 8.32 -15.61 12.05
CA ARG A 207 9.72 -15.33 11.65
C ARG A 207 10.19 -16.22 10.49
N ARG A 208 9.49 -17.34 10.25
CA ARG A 208 9.77 -18.33 9.20
C ARG A 208 9.12 -18.03 7.86
N ILE A 209 8.24 -17.02 7.75
CA ILE A 209 7.85 -16.51 6.44
C ILE A 209 9.12 -15.90 5.86
N GLY A 210 9.79 -16.66 4.99
CA GLY A 210 11.10 -16.34 4.44
C GLY A 210 11.11 -14.96 3.80
N SER A 211 12.31 -14.42 3.60
CA SER A 211 12.49 -13.21 2.79
C SER A 211 11.77 -13.39 1.45
N GLY A 212 11.27 -12.29 0.89
CA GLY A 212 10.57 -12.31 -0.37
C GLY A 212 9.17 -11.73 -0.30
N ILE A 213 8.91 -10.84 -1.25
CA ILE A 213 7.61 -10.23 -1.52
C ILE A 213 6.56 -11.29 -1.85
N ASN A 214 6.89 -12.26 -2.71
CA ASN A 214 5.92 -13.27 -3.15
C ASN A 214 5.52 -14.19 -1.99
N ASN A 215 6.44 -14.47 -1.07
CA ASN A 215 6.15 -15.26 0.13
C ASN A 215 5.12 -14.55 1.02
N PHE A 216 5.19 -13.22 1.11
CA PHE A 216 4.20 -12.45 1.83
C PHE A 216 2.84 -12.42 1.15
N ILE A 217 2.81 -12.28 -0.19
CA ILE A 217 1.54 -12.35 -0.94
C ILE A 217 0.87 -13.71 -0.74
N ASN A 218 1.64 -14.79 -0.86
CA ASN A 218 1.13 -16.14 -0.63
C ASN A 218 0.61 -16.32 0.81
N PHE A 219 1.18 -15.62 1.78
CA PHE A 219 0.66 -15.61 3.14
C PHE A 219 -0.68 -14.86 3.25
N ILE A 220 -0.81 -13.69 2.61
CA ILE A 220 -2.10 -12.97 2.52
C ILE A 220 -3.17 -13.88 1.91
N ASP A 221 -2.84 -14.55 0.80
CA ASP A 221 -3.76 -15.45 0.10
C ASP A 221 -4.24 -16.57 1.05
N LYS A 222 -3.32 -17.20 1.80
CA LYS A 222 -3.67 -18.22 2.79
C LYS A 222 -4.55 -17.70 3.92
N VAL A 223 -4.32 -16.48 4.40
CA VAL A 223 -5.20 -15.87 5.43
C VAL A 223 -6.61 -15.70 4.87
N LYS A 224 -6.72 -15.20 3.64
CA LYS A 224 -8.01 -15.00 2.96
C LYS A 224 -8.74 -16.32 2.68
N GLU A 225 -8.04 -17.37 2.30
CA GLU A 225 -8.62 -18.70 2.07
C GLU A 225 -9.20 -19.30 3.35
N LYS A 226 -8.47 -19.25 4.45
CA LYS A 226 -8.93 -19.77 5.75
C LYS A 226 -10.20 -19.10 6.25
N GLU A 227 -10.35 -17.79 6.03
CA GLU A 227 -11.55 -17.08 6.47
C GLU A 227 -12.77 -17.46 5.63
N LYS A 228 -12.60 -17.66 4.32
CA LYS A 228 -13.68 -18.19 3.47
C LYS A 228 -14.11 -19.59 3.87
N GLU A 229 -13.18 -20.45 4.30
CA GLU A 229 -13.50 -21.79 4.79
C GLU A 229 -14.33 -21.73 6.08
N LYS A 230 -13.95 -20.87 7.03
CA LYS A 230 -14.71 -20.66 8.28
C LYS A 230 -16.12 -20.13 8.02
N GLU A 231 -16.30 -19.23 7.06
CA GLU A 231 -17.62 -18.71 6.68
C GLU A 231 -18.51 -19.85 6.14
N LYS A 232 -17.98 -20.66 5.23
CA LYS A 232 -18.69 -21.83 4.68
C LYS A 232 -19.05 -22.86 5.75
N GLU A 233 -18.18 -23.08 6.72
CA GLU A 233 -18.45 -24.00 7.84
C GLU A 233 -19.59 -23.47 8.74
N LYS A 234 -19.59 -22.17 9.05
CA LYS A 234 -20.67 -21.53 9.82
C LYS A 234 -22.02 -21.64 9.11
N GLU A 235 -22.06 -21.43 7.79
CA GLU A 235 -23.28 -21.57 7.00
C GLU A 235 -23.81 -23.01 7.02
N LYS A 236 -22.92 -24.00 6.94
CA LYS A 236 -23.30 -25.42 7.03
C LYS A 236 -23.79 -25.84 8.41
N SER A 237 -23.30 -25.22 9.48
CA SER A 237 -23.75 -25.52 10.86
C SER A 237 -25.02 -24.77 11.28
N ALA A 238 -25.48 -23.80 10.46
CA ALA A 238 -26.71 -23.04 10.70
C ALA A 238 -27.93 -23.59 9.93
N LEU A 239 -27.73 -24.66 9.14
CA LEU A 239 -28.74 -25.44 8.41
C LEU A 239 -28.98 -26.77 9.13
#